data_AF-A0A4Q4CI62-F1
#
_entry.id   AF-A0A4Q4CI62-F1
#
_cell.length_a   1.000
_cell.length_b   1.000
_cell.length_c   1.000
_cell.angle_alpha   90.00
_cell.angle_beta   90.00
_cell.angle_gamma   90.00
#
_symmetry.space_group_name_H-M   'P 1'
#
loop_
_entity.id
_entity.type
_entity.pdbx_description
1 polymer ?
#
loop_
_entity_poly.entity_id
_entity_poly.type
_entity_poly.pdbx_seq_one_letter_code
_entity_poly.pdbx_strand_id
1 'polypeptide(L)'
;MSRIPLTMAMAATDRTRPVLDGRVAIGGVDLNPIIGEPEDIFRRALRDKAFEVTELSMGSHIVTTARGDSGYVGIPIFLSRAFRHSAIYIRTDRGIRTAADLAGRTIGLPEYQQTAALWVRGILREHYGVDTRGIRWRIGSERIAITLPPGFDVAPLGQDLPTALAEGTIDALIAPRPPACLTDG
;
A
#
# COMPACT_ATOMS: atom_id res chain seq x y z
N MET A 1 6.21 9.65 38.93
CA MET A 1 6.31 8.36 38.21
C MET A 1 7.33 8.53 37.09
N SER A 2 8.21 7.56 36.87
CA SER A 2 9.16 7.60 35.74
C SER A 2 8.40 7.46 34.42
N ARG A 3 8.78 8.24 33.41
CA ARG A 3 8.21 8.14 32.05
C ARG A 3 8.73 6.87 31.36
N ILE A 4 7.89 6.24 30.54
CA ILE A 4 8.25 5.05 29.77
C ILE A 4 8.88 5.49 28.43
N PRO A 5 10.12 5.11 28.12
CA PRO A 5 10.69 5.39 26.80
C PRO A 5 9.98 4.55 25.73
N LEU A 6 9.55 5.17 24.64
CA LEU A 6 8.84 4.50 23.56
C LEU A 6 9.26 5.07 22.20
N THR A 7 9.70 4.21 21.29
CA THR A 7 10.01 4.59 19.90
C THR A 7 8.78 4.44 19.03
N MET A 8 8.41 5.53 18.34
CA MET A 8 7.26 5.57 17.44
C MET A 8 7.68 5.96 16.04
N ALA A 9 7.50 5.07 15.06
CA ALA A 9 7.82 5.31 13.66
C ALA A 9 6.57 5.61 12.82
N MET A 10 6.47 6.82 12.27
CA MET A 10 5.33 7.24 11.45
C MET A 10 5.69 8.27 10.39
N ALA A 11 4.98 8.26 9.25
CA ALA A 11 4.97 9.38 8.34
C ALA A 11 4.40 10.63 9.03
N ALA A 12 4.98 11.81 8.75
CA ALA A 12 4.57 13.07 9.35
C ALA A 12 3.43 13.74 8.56
N THR A 13 2.21 13.34 8.86
CA THR A 13 0.96 13.87 8.29
C THR A 13 0.31 14.90 9.23
N ASP A 14 -0.74 15.59 8.76
CA ASP A 14 -1.62 16.41 9.61
C ASP A 14 -2.14 15.69 10.86
N ARG A 15 -2.35 14.36 10.79
CA ARG A 15 -2.88 13.53 11.87
C ARG A 15 -1.85 13.08 12.89
N THR A 16 -0.62 12.81 12.45
CA THR A 16 0.44 12.25 13.29
C THR A 16 1.38 13.32 13.82
N ARG A 17 1.58 14.40 13.06
CA ARG A 17 2.57 15.44 13.37
C ARG A 17 2.40 16.07 14.76
N PRO A 18 1.19 16.37 15.28
CA PRO A 18 1.07 16.93 16.63
C PRO A 18 1.64 16.03 17.74
N VAL A 19 1.59 14.71 17.57
CA VAL A 19 2.19 13.76 18.52
C VAL A 19 3.70 13.67 18.28
N LEU A 20 4.12 13.56 17.01
CA LEU A 20 5.53 13.39 16.63
C LEU A 20 6.41 14.60 16.95
N ASP A 21 5.87 15.83 16.91
CA ASP A 21 6.60 17.06 17.25
C ASP A 21 6.35 17.56 18.70
N GLY A 22 5.61 16.78 19.49
CA GLY A 22 5.39 17.05 20.91
C GLY A 22 4.33 18.10 21.24
N ARG A 23 3.64 18.69 20.25
CA ARG A 23 2.49 19.58 20.50
C ARG A 23 1.36 18.89 21.29
N VAL A 24 1.23 17.58 21.14
CA VAL A 24 0.32 16.71 21.90
C VAL A 24 1.15 15.64 22.60
N ALA A 25 1.32 15.79 23.91
CA ALA A 25 2.06 14.85 24.74
C ALA A 25 1.23 13.60 25.07
N ILE A 26 1.89 12.44 25.12
CA ILE A 26 1.31 11.19 25.62
C ILE A 26 1.63 11.11 27.12
N GLY A 27 0.58 11.06 27.95
CA GLY A 27 0.73 11.00 29.41
C GLY A 27 1.60 9.80 29.84
N GLY A 28 2.64 10.06 30.63
CA GLY A 28 3.52 9.02 31.17
C GLY A 28 4.55 8.43 30.20
N VAL A 29 4.61 8.91 28.95
CA VAL A 29 5.54 8.39 27.92
C VAL A 29 6.63 9.42 27.64
N ASP A 30 7.87 8.95 27.50
CA ASP A 30 8.97 9.69 26.88
C ASP A 30 9.13 9.20 25.44
N LEU A 31 8.66 10.00 24.49
CA LEU A 31 8.50 9.57 23.11
C LEU A 31 9.78 9.86 22.33
N ASN A 32 10.30 8.83 21.66
CA ASN A 32 11.36 8.92 20.65
C ASN A 32 10.72 8.80 19.24
N PRO A 33 10.37 9.93 18.58
CA PRO A 33 9.71 9.88 17.28
C PRO A 33 10.73 9.59 16.15
N ILE A 34 10.38 8.66 15.27
CA ILE A 34 11.09 8.40 14.01
C ILE A 34 10.16 8.78 12.85
N ILE A 35 10.51 9.84 12.14
CA ILE A 35 9.77 10.29 10.97
C ILE A 35 10.43 9.70 9.72
N GLY A 36 9.63 9.12 8.83
CA GLY A 36 10.14 8.56 7.59
C GLY A 36 9.03 8.27 6.57
N GLU A 37 9.44 7.80 5.41
CA GLU A 37 8.51 7.38 4.36
C GLU A 37 7.86 6.03 4.73
N PRO A 38 6.55 5.84 4.46
CA PRO A 38 5.85 4.59 4.78
C PRO A 38 6.55 3.35 4.26
N GLU A 39 7.10 3.39 3.03
CA GLU A 39 7.78 2.25 2.43
C GLU A 39 9.01 1.80 3.24
N ASP A 40 9.76 2.72 3.84
CA ASP A 40 10.91 2.39 4.70
C ASP A 40 10.45 1.91 6.08
N ILE A 41 9.52 2.65 6.70
CA ILE A 41 8.96 2.35 8.02
C ILE A 41 8.39 0.93 8.03
N PHE A 42 7.52 0.61 7.07
CA PHE A 42 6.90 -0.71 6.97
C PHE A 42 7.95 -1.81 6.79
N ARG A 43 9.15 -1.50 6.28
CA ARG A 43 10.14 -2.51 5.86
C ARG A 43 10.88 -2.99 7.08
N ARG A 44 11.36 -2.00 7.84
CA ARG A 44 12.00 -2.15 9.13
C ARG A 44 11.03 -2.75 10.14
N ALA A 45 9.76 -2.34 10.11
CA ALA A 45 8.72 -2.92 10.94
C ALA A 45 8.53 -4.42 10.64
N LEU A 46 8.21 -4.79 9.40
CA LEU A 46 7.88 -6.18 9.04
C LEU A 46 9.07 -7.13 9.10
N ARG A 47 10.27 -6.67 8.73
CA ARG A 47 11.48 -7.50 8.67
C ARG A 47 12.17 -7.60 10.03
N ASP A 48 12.37 -6.44 10.67
CA ASP A 48 13.31 -6.30 11.78
C ASP A 48 12.60 -6.02 13.12
N LYS A 49 11.27 -5.85 13.12
CA LYS A 49 10.47 -5.47 14.31
C LYS A 49 11.05 -4.24 15.02
N ALA A 50 11.51 -3.28 14.21
CA ALA A 50 12.45 -2.25 14.65
C ALA A 50 11.87 -1.17 15.61
N PHE A 51 10.58 -1.20 15.92
CA PHE A 51 9.90 -0.12 16.66
C PHE A 51 8.90 -0.70 17.66
N GLU A 52 8.69 -0.05 18.82
CA GLU A 52 7.60 -0.44 19.73
C GLU A 52 6.22 -0.03 19.18
N VAL A 53 6.13 1.13 18.51
CA VAL A 53 4.92 1.59 17.84
C VAL A 53 5.25 2.03 16.43
N THR A 54 4.46 1.61 15.45
CA THR A 54 4.65 1.98 14.05
C THR A 54 3.34 1.98 13.30
N GLU A 55 3.24 2.80 12.27
CA GLU A 55 2.26 2.51 11.21
C GLU A 55 2.71 1.31 10.37
N LEU A 56 1.74 0.63 9.76
CA LEU A 56 1.96 -0.57 8.97
C LEU A 56 0.99 -0.60 7.78
N SER A 57 1.40 -1.24 6.68
CA SER A 57 0.47 -1.58 5.60
C SER A 57 -0.61 -2.52 6.15
N MET A 58 -1.88 -2.10 6.08
CA MET A 58 -3.03 -2.87 6.52
C MET A 58 -3.10 -4.24 5.83
N GLY A 59 -2.92 -4.29 4.51
CA GLY A 59 -2.95 -5.56 3.79
C GLY A 59 -1.81 -6.51 4.18
N SER A 60 -0.61 -5.97 4.42
CA SER A 60 0.51 -6.73 4.97
C SER A 60 0.21 -7.28 6.37
N HIS A 61 -0.37 -6.46 7.24
CA HIS A 61 -0.76 -6.86 8.60
C HIS A 61 -1.84 -7.95 8.60
N ILE A 62 -2.84 -7.86 7.72
CA ILE A 62 -3.87 -8.90 7.54
C ILE A 62 -3.21 -10.23 7.18
N VAL A 63 -2.27 -10.22 6.22
CA VAL A 63 -1.56 -11.43 5.80
C VAL A 63 -0.77 -12.05 6.95
N THR A 64 0.05 -11.27 7.66
CA THR A 64 0.87 -11.80 8.77
C THR A 64 0.02 -12.24 9.96
N THR A 65 -1.08 -11.55 10.21
CA THR A 65 -2.03 -11.94 11.27
C THR A 65 -2.72 -13.26 10.93
N ALA A 66 -3.19 -13.43 9.68
CA ALA A 66 -3.81 -14.67 9.22
C ALA A 66 -2.84 -15.86 9.25
N ARG A 67 -1.54 -15.61 9.09
CA ARG A 67 -0.47 -16.62 9.20
C ARG A 67 -0.06 -16.94 10.64
N GLY A 68 -0.42 -16.08 11.60
CA GLY A 68 0.02 -16.20 12.99
C GLY A 68 1.46 -15.73 13.24
N ASP A 69 2.07 -14.98 12.31
CA ASP A 69 3.46 -14.51 12.42
C ASP A 69 3.58 -12.98 12.54
N SER A 70 2.46 -12.27 12.75
CA SER A 70 2.48 -10.82 12.98
C SER A 70 3.31 -10.45 14.21
N GLY A 71 4.34 -9.63 14.01
CA GLY A 71 5.14 -9.04 15.09
C GLY A 71 4.45 -7.89 15.84
N TYR A 72 3.29 -7.44 15.36
CA TYR A 72 2.56 -6.30 15.91
C TYR A 72 1.09 -6.66 16.17
N VAL A 73 0.51 -5.99 17.17
CA VAL A 73 -0.93 -5.98 17.43
C VAL A 73 -1.52 -4.73 16.75
N GLY A 74 -2.50 -4.94 15.87
CA GLY A 74 -3.20 -3.85 15.21
C GLY A 74 -4.14 -3.12 16.17
N ILE A 75 -4.13 -1.78 16.08
CA ILE A 75 -5.12 -0.91 16.73
C ILE A 75 -6.05 -0.33 15.64
N PRO A 76 -7.35 -0.09 15.93
CA PRO A 76 -8.32 0.37 14.94
C PRO A 76 -8.17 1.87 14.61
N ILE A 77 -6.96 2.30 14.26
CA ILE A 77 -6.61 3.68 13.93
C ILE A 77 -6.11 3.75 12.48
N PHE A 78 -6.95 4.29 11.61
CA PHE A 78 -6.69 4.38 10.17
C PHE A 78 -6.21 5.78 9.79
N LEU A 79 -4.89 5.99 9.87
CA LEU A 79 -4.25 7.29 9.67
C LEU A 79 -4.20 7.71 8.19
N SER A 80 -4.00 6.76 7.27
CA SER A 80 -3.93 7.03 5.84
C SER A 80 -5.31 7.34 5.25
N ARG A 81 -5.51 8.59 4.82
CA ARG A 81 -6.72 9.02 4.11
C ARG A 81 -6.35 9.59 2.74
N ALA A 82 -6.91 9.01 1.68
CA ALA A 82 -6.69 9.44 0.31
C ALA A 82 -7.90 9.06 -0.56
N PHE A 83 -8.15 9.84 -1.60
CA PHE A 83 -9.16 9.52 -2.60
C PHE A 83 -8.66 8.41 -3.53
N ARG A 84 -9.00 7.15 -3.23
CA ARG A 84 -8.34 5.98 -3.84
C ARG A 84 -8.53 5.84 -5.36
N HIS A 85 -9.51 6.49 -5.97
CA HIS A 85 -9.62 6.54 -7.43
C HIS A 85 -8.41 7.20 -8.09
N SER A 86 -7.75 8.15 -7.40
CA SER A 86 -6.53 8.81 -7.91
C SER A 86 -5.32 7.89 -7.98
N ALA A 87 -5.42 6.66 -7.47
CA ALA A 87 -4.34 5.67 -7.52
C ALA A 87 -4.34 4.87 -8.83
N ILE A 88 -5.29 5.10 -9.75
CA ILE A 88 -5.42 4.37 -11.01
C ILE A 88 -4.83 5.22 -12.14
N TYR A 89 -3.76 4.73 -12.75
CA TYR A 89 -3.11 5.34 -13.90
C TYR A 89 -3.31 4.44 -15.10
N ILE A 90 -3.84 4.98 -16.19
CA ILE A 90 -4.18 4.22 -17.40
C ILE A 90 -3.35 4.70 -18.57
N ARG A 91 -3.12 3.80 -19.53
CA ARG A 91 -2.70 4.24 -20.85
C ARG A 91 -3.87 4.78 -21.65
N THR A 92 -3.69 5.95 -22.25
CA THR A 92 -4.73 6.63 -23.04
C THR A 92 -4.92 6.01 -24.43
N ASP A 93 -3.96 5.22 -24.92
CA ASP A 93 -4.01 4.51 -26.20
C ASP A 93 -4.66 3.12 -26.12
N ARG A 94 -5.26 2.76 -24.96
CA ARG A 94 -5.88 1.45 -24.71
C ARG A 94 -7.40 1.46 -24.75
N GLY A 95 -8.01 2.60 -25.10
CA GLY A 95 -9.47 2.77 -25.13
C GLY A 95 -10.15 2.65 -23.77
N ILE A 96 -9.41 2.83 -22.67
CA ILE A 96 -9.96 2.76 -21.30
C ILE A 96 -10.61 4.10 -20.98
N ARG A 97 -11.94 4.12 -20.85
CA ARG A 97 -12.72 5.34 -20.60
C ARG A 97 -13.53 5.27 -19.29
N THR A 98 -13.78 4.06 -18.82
CA THR A 98 -14.59 3.76 -17.63
C THR A 98 -13.92 2.67 -16.80
N ALA A 99 -14.38 2.50 -15.55
CA ALA A 99 -13.90 1.41 -14.70
C ALA A 99 -14.16 0.02 -15.30
N ALA A 100 -15.27 -0.16 -16.03
CA ALA A 100 -15.62 -1.43 -16.67
C ALA A 100 -14.58 -1.86 -17.72
N ASP A 101 -13.94 -0.90 -18.38
CA ASP A 101 -12.92 -1.17 -19.40
C ASP A 101 -11.62 -1.78 -18.83
N LEU A 102 -11.47 -1.81 -17.50
CA LEU A 102 -10.36 -2.46 -16.80
C LEU A 102 -10.54 -3.98 -16.69
N ALA A 103 -11.74 -4.51 -16.91
CA ALA A 103 -11.99 -5.96 -16.88
C ALA A 103 -11.12 -6.68 -17.94
N GLY A 104 -10.47 -7.78 -17.56
CA GLY A 104 -9.62 -8.58 -18.46
C GLY A 104 -8.27 -7.95 -18.85
N ARG A 105 -7.99 -6.72 -18.43
CA ARG A 105 -6.73 -6.02 -18.74
C ARG A 105 -5.54 -6.59 -17.98
N THR A 106 -4.34 -6.22 -18.43
CA THR A 106 -3.11 -6.47 -17.69
C THR A 106 -2.79 -5.25 -16.84
N ILE A 107 -2.82 -5.38 -15.51
CA ILE A 107 -2.70 -4.26 -14.59
C ILE A 107 -1.56 -4.46 -13.60
N GLY A 108 -0.70 -3.43 -13.49
CA GLY A 108 0.41 -3.37 -12.56
C GLY A 108 -0.01 -3.03 -11.13
N LEU A 109 0.57 -3.67 -10.13
CA LEU A 109 0.47 -3.33 -8.71
C LEU A 109 1.87 -3.38 -8.06
N PRO A 110 2.21 -2.52 -7.08
CA PRO A 110 3.45 -2.69 -6.32
C PRO A 110 3.51 -4.07 -5.64
N GLU A 111 2.45 -4.43 -4.92
CA GLU A 111 2.26 -5.76 -4.32
C GLU A 111 0.77 -6.10 -4.37
N TYR A 112 0.41 -7.38 -4.47
CA TYR A 112 -1.00 -7.74 -4.56
C TYR A 112 -1.76 -7.35 -3.28
N GLN A 113 -1.23 -7.65 -2.10
CA GLN A 113 -1.79 -7.27 -0.80
C GLN A 113 -1.61 -5.79 -0.45
N GLN A 114 -0.97 -4.95 -1.28
CA GLN A 114 -0.73 -3.56 -0.92
C GLN A 114 -2.05 -2.86 -0.56
N THR A 115 -2.06 -2.11 0.55
CA THR A 115 -3.27 -1.47 1.07
C THR A 115 -4.00 -0.63 0.03
N ALA A 116 -3.30 0.18 -0.76
CA ALA A 116 -3.92 0.98 -1.82
C ALA A 116 -4.55 0.11 -2.92
N ALA A 117 -3.82 -0.91 -3.40
CA ALA A 117 -4.30 -1.86 -4.39
C ALA A 117 -5.53 -2.65 -3.90
N LEU A 118 -5.52 -3.10 -2.63
CA LEU A 118 -6.65 -3.77 -1.99
C LEU A 118 -7.91 -2.91 -2.01
N TRP A 119 -7.79 -1.64 -1.59
CA TRP A 119 -8.92 -0.69 -1.61
C TRP A 119 -9.44 -0.44 -3.01
N VAL A 120 -8.55 -0.23 -3.99
CA VAL A 120 -8.98 0.00 -5.38
C VAL A 120 -9.69 -1.23 -5.95
N ARG A 121 -9.19 -2.45 -5.71
CA ARG A 121 -9.88 -3.68 -6.14
C ARG A 121 -11.26 -3.81 -5.48
N GLY A 122 -11.37 -3.48 -4.20
CA GLY A 122 -12.66 -3.42 -3.50
C GLY A 122 -13.63 -2.46 -4.16
N ILE A 123 -13.19 -1.22 -4.42
CA ILE A 123 -14.00 -0.19 -5.09
C ILE A 123 -14.43 -0.64 -6.49
N LEU A 124 -13.51 -1.13 -7.32
CA LEU A 124 -13.80 -1.60 -8.67
C LEU A 124 -14.85 -2.71 -8.68
N ARG A 125 -14.74 -3.66 -7.74
CA ARG A 125 -15.69 -4.77 -7.61
C ARG A 125 -17.05 -4.30 -7.09
N GLU A 126 -17.08 -3.56 -5.99
CA GLU A 126 -18.30 -3.27 -5.22
C GLU A 126 -19.12 -2.12 -5.80
N HIS A 127 -18.46 -1.12 -6.39
CA HIS A 127 -19.14 0.07 -6.91
C HIS A 127 -19.22 0.11 -8.43
N TYR A 128 -18.36 -0.65 -9.14
CA TYR A 128 -18.32 -0.64 -10.60
C TYR A 128 -18.56 -2.01 -11.23
N GLY A 129 -18.80 -3.06 -10.44
CA GLY A 129 -19.10 -4.41 -10.94
C GLY A 129 -17.96 -5.06 -11.73
N VAL A 130 -16.72 -4.56 -11.59
CA VAL A 130 -15.57 -5.10 -12.32
C VAL A 130 -15.17 -6.44 -11.73
N ASP A 131 -15.11 -7.47 -12.58
CA ASP A 131 -14.54 -8.75 -12.19
C ASP A 131 -13.01 -8.65 -12.05
N THR A 132 -12.58 -8.30 -10.83
CA THR A 132 -11.16 -8.21 -10.47
C THR A 132 -10.42 -9.56 -10.51
N ARG A 133 -11.12 -10.70 -10.60
CA ARG A 133 -10.48 -12.02 -10.74
C ARG A 133 -10.02 -12.29 -12.16
N GLY A 134 -10.76 -11.78 -13.16
CA GLY A 134 -10.39 -11.87 -14.57
C GLY A 134 -9.27 -10.92 -15.01
N ILE A 135 -8.79 -10.04 -14.13
CA ILE A 135 -7.67 -9.14 -14.41
C ILE A 135 -6.35 -9.89 -14.27
N ARG A 136 -5.43 -9.64 -15.20
CA ARG A 136 -4.07 -10.19 -15.21
C ARG A 136 -3.17 -9.27 -14.41
N TRP A 137 -2.95 -9.59 -13.14
CA TRP A 137 -2.18 -8.76 -12.23
C TRP A 137 -0.69 -8.99 -12.40
N ARG A 138 0.06 -7.91 -12.60
CA ARG A 138 1.52 -7.96 -12.67
C ARG A 138 2.09 -7.18 -11.49
N ILE A 139 2.89 -7.85 -10.66
CA ILE A 139 3.35 -7.27 -9.40
C ILE A 139 4.82 -6.88 -9.47
N GLY A 140 5.19 -5.85 -8.71
CA GLY A 140 6.57 -5.49 -8.44
C GLY A 140 7.23 -6.46 -7.45
N SER A 141 8.22 -5.97 -6.70
CA SER A 141 8.86 -6.76 -5.65
C SER A 141 7.98 -6.88 -4.39
N GLU A 142 7.62 -8.10 -4.04
CA GLU A 142 6.84 -8.37 -2.83
C GLU A 142 7.69 -8.34 -1.57
N ARG A 143 7.15 -7.71 -0.52
CA ARG A 143 7.79 -7.65 0.80
C ARG A 143 7.33 -8.81 1.67
N ILE A 144 6.09 -9.24 1.46
CA ILE A 144 5.50 -10.43 2.07
C ILE A 144 4.92 -11.24 0.92
N ALA A 145 5.46 -12.45 0.69
CA ALA A 145 4.87 -13.37 -0.26
C ALA A 145 3.45 -13.73 0.18
N ILE A 146 2.51 -13.90 -0.74
CA ILE A 146 1.15 -14.39 -0.44
C ILE A 146 0.86 -15.67 -1.21
N THR A 147 -0.04 -16.49 -0.67
CA THR A 147 -0.61 -17.62 -1.39
C THR A 147 -2.04 -17.27 -1.74
N LEU A 148 -2.33 -17.20 -3.05
CA LEU A 148 -3.66 -16.91 -3.54
C LEU A 148 -4.42 -18.21 -3.82
N PRO A 149 -5.76 -18.22 -3.66
CA PRO A 149 -6.58 -19.32 -4.13
C PRO A 149 -6.40 -19.58 -5.63
N PRO A 150 -6.75 -20.78 -6.13
CA PRO A 150 -6.75 -21.05 -7.57
C PRO A 150 -7.63 -20.06 -8.35
N GLY A 151 -7.21 -19.76 -9.59
CA GLY A 151 -7.98 -18.93 -10.52
C GLY A 151 -7.71 -17.42 -10.45
N PHE A 152 -6.67 -16.99 -9.74
CA PHE A 152 -6.14 -15.64 -9.83
C PHE A 152 -4.90 -15.63 -10.74
N ASP A 153 -4.88 -14.77 -11.77
CA ASP A 153 -3.65 -14.50 -12.54
C ASP A 153 -2.87 -13.37 -11.87
N VAL A 154 -1.92 -13.73 -11.01
CA VAL A 154 -0.98 -12.82 -10.37
C VAL A 154 0.43 -13.35 -10.59
N ALA A 155 1.28 -12.55 -11.22
CA ALA A 155 2.66 -12.94 -11.51
C ALA A 155 3.61 -11.75 -11.34
N PRO A 156 4.87 -11.98 -10.94
CA PRO A 156 5.90 -10.95 -11.00
C PRO A 156 6.02 -10.39 -12.42
N LEU A 157 6.15 -9.08 -12.54
CA LEU A 157 6.31 -8.41 -13.83
C LEU A 157 7.72 -8.64 -14.41
N GLY A 158 8.74 -8.75 -13.55
CA GLY A 158 10.14 -8.87 -13.96
C GLY A 158 10.76 -7.57 -14.51
N GLN A 159 9.99 -6.47 -14.49
CA GLN A 159 10.38 -5.15 -14.95
C GLN A 159 9.80 -4.10 -13.99
N ASP A 160 10.39 -2.90 -14.00
CA ASP A 160 9.86 -1.73 -13.29
C ASP A 160 8.45 -1.34 -13.80
N LEU A 161 7.55 -1.00 -12.86
CA LEU A 161 6.13 -0.75 -13.13
C LEU A 161 5.88 0.54 -13.95
N PRO A 162 6.43 1.71 -13.59
CA PRO A 162 6.40 2.90 -14.43
C PRO A 162 6.90 2.66 -15.86
N THR A 163 8.01 1.94 -16.01
CA THR A 163 8.58 1.63 -17.33
C THR A 163 7.63 0.76 -18.14
N ALA A 164 7.11 -0.32 -17.55
CA ALA A 164 6.16 -1.20 -18.20
C ALA A 164 4.86 -0.49 -18.59
N LEU A 165 4.40 0.50 -17.81
CA LEU A 165 3.27 1.34 -18.18
C LEU A 165 3.60 2.22 -19.38
N ALA A 166 4.79 2.83 -19.42
CA ALA A 166 5.23 3.70 -20.50
C ALA A 166 5.44 2.94 -21.82
N GLU A 167 5.99 1.73 -21.76
CA GLU A 167 6.23 0.86 -22.93
C GLU A 167 4.97 0.11 -23.38
N GLY A 168 3.97 -0.02 -22.51
CA GLY A 168 2.69 -0.64 -22.85
C GLY A 168 2.64 -2.15 -22.62
N THR A 169 3.60 -2.69 -21.85
CA THR A 169 3.60 -4.06 -21.31
C THR A 169 2.42 -4.27 -20.34
N ILE A 170 1.98 -3.21 -19.66
CA ILE A 170 0.74 -3.18 -18.87
C ILE A 170 -0.19 -2.07 -19.37
N ASP A 171 -1.50 -2.29 -19.23
CA ASP A 171 -2.55 -1.37 -19.69
C ASP A 171 -2.83 -0.25 -18.68
N ALA A 172 -2.64 -0.56 -17.40
CA ALA A 172 -2.85 0.34 -16.28
C ALA A 172 -1.93 -0.02 -15.10
N LEU A 173 -1.75 0.93 -14.20
CA LEU A 173 -1.02 0.80 -12.95
C LEU A 173 -1.89 1.30 -11.81
N ILE A 174 -1.99 0.51 -10.73
CA ILE A 174 -2.59 0.96 -9.48
C ILE A 174 -1.49 1.15 -8.45
N ALA A 175 -1.19 2.40 -8.11
CA ALA A 175 -0.12 2.76 -7.18
C ALA A 175 -0.50 3.98 -6.33
N PRO A 176 0.00 4.08 -5.07
CA PRO A 176 -0.34 5.18 -4.19
C PRO A 176 0.25 6.53 -4.62
N ARG A 177 1.29 6.51 -5.47
CA ARG A 177 1.97 7.69 -5.99
C ARG A 177 1.91 7.70 -7.52
N PRO A 178 1.91 8.89 -8.15
CA PRO A 178 2.05 9.00 -9.61
C PRO A 178 3.32 8.28 -10.08
N PRO A 179 3.26 7.51 -11.18
CA PRO A 179 4.45 6.92 -11.76
C PRO A 179 5.32 8.01 -12.41
N ALA A 180 6.64 7.81 -12.40
CA ALA A 180 7.61 8.77 -12.92
C ALA A 180 7.34 9.17 -14.39
N CYS A 181 6.87 8.23 -15.21
CA CYS A 181 6.49 8.49 -16.60
C CYS A 181 5.35 9.51 -16.79
N LEU A 182 4.65 9.90 -15.72
CA LEU A 182 3.65 10.97 -15.72
C LEU A 182 4.16 12.29 -15.10
N THR A 183 5.26 12.27 -14.34
CA THR A 183 5.78 13.44 -13.61
C THR A 183 7.02 14.06 -14.24
N ASP A 184 7.75 13.30 -15.07
CA ASP A 184 9.04 13.70 -15.64
C ASP A 184 8.90 14.32 -17.06
N GLY A 185 7.67 14.68 -17.44
CA GLY A 185 7.31 15.24 -18.75
C GLY A 185 7.07 16.75 -18.76
#